data_AF-A0A6A4HH39-F1
#
_entry.id   AF-A0A6A4HH39-F1
#
_cell.length_a   1.000
_cell.length_b   1.000
_cell.length_c   1.000
_cell.angle_alpha   90.00
_cell.angle_beta   90.00
_cell.angle_gamma   90.00
#
_symmetry.space_group_name_H-M   'P 1'
#
loop_
_entity.id
_entity.type
_entity.pdbx_description
1 polymer ?
#
loop_
_entity_poly.entity_id
_entity_poly.type
_entity_poly.pdbx_seq_one_letter_code
_entity_poly.pdbx_strand_id
1 'polypeptide(L)'
;MPEAVYTATISLVRRLSSLNSLSFNVISWESLPPLLKAALTEICKAPSVTQFSANHFYISIFAELASLLSRMKSLKILDLDMIHYNWEMPNFLSELGIEEDSLPPRSIQLDELRLYNARHFMDCFQRDSCPTGVRNLKSLGMRSQADMATLQCFGTSIRELTLDGYPVNQAVHALKLQFISHFESTLHCFYFCSFESAS
;
A
#
# COMPACT_ATOMS: atom_id res chain seq x y z
N MET A 1 -6.10 24.02 19.74
CA MET A 1 -6.22 23.02 20.82
C MET A 1 -5.11 23.25 21.83
N PRO A 2 -5.36 23.13 23.14
CA PRO A 2 -4.36 23.44 24.15
C PRO A 2 -3.24 22.37 24.20
N GLU A 3 -2.01 22.83 24.36
CA GLU A 3 -0.75 22.06 24.43
C GLU A 3 -0.83 20.81 25.32
N ALA A 4 -1.57 20.89 26.42
CA ALA A 4 -1.81 19.78 27.34
C ALA A 4 -2.40 18.52 26.65
N VAL A 5 -3.28 18.71 25.64
CA VAL A 5 -3.88 17.59 24.90
C VAL A 5 -2.82 16.88 24.06
N TYR A 6 -1.88 17.62 23.45
CA TYR A 6 -0.80 17.02 22.67
C TYR A 6 0.18 16.27 23.56
N THR A 7 0.56 16.84 24.70
CA THR A 7 1.45 16.16 25.66
C THR A 7 0.84 14.87 26.19
N ALA A 8 -0.44 14.88 26.55
CA ALA A 8 -1.16 13.68 26.96
C ALA A 8 -1.22 12.63 25.83
N THR A 9 -1.52 13.06 24.60
CA THR A 9 -1.56 12.19 23.42
C THR A 9 -0.21 11.56 23.13
N ILE A 10 0.89 12.32 23.23
CA ILE A 10 2.26 11.81 23.04
C ILE A 10 2.59 10.77 24.11
N SER A 11 2.26 11.03 25.37
CA SER A 11 2.50 10.07 26.44
C SER A 11 1.71 8.77 26.23
N LEU A 12 0.47 8.86 25.75
CA LEU A 12 -0.35 7.70 25.43
C LEU A 12 0.27 6.91 24.27
N VAL A 13 0.60 7.60 23.17
CA VAL A 13 1.27 7.04 21.99
C VAL A 13 2.53 6.25 22.36
N ARG A 14 3.40 6.79 23.24
CA ARG A 14 4.64 6.10 23.64
C ARG A 14 4.37 4.81 24.43
N ARG A 15 3.25 4.73 25.16
CA ARG A 15 2.85 3.54 25.92
C ARG A 15 2.23 2.46 25.05
N LEU A 16 1.82 2.80 23.83
CA LEU A 16 1.19 1.90 22.86
C LEU A 16 2.22 1.10 22.04
N SER A 17 3.41 0.83 22.60
CA SER A 17 4.52 0.13 21.92
C SER A 17 4.22 -1.33 21.54
N SER A 18 3.07 -1.86 21.93
CA SER A 18 2.61 -3.23 21.64
C SER A 18 1.44 -3.29 20.65
N LEU A 19 1.13 -2.18 19.95
CA LEU A 19 0.07 -2.19 18.95
C LEU A 19 0.47 -3.05 17.75
N ASN A 20 -0.43 -3.94 17.37
CA ASN A 20 -0.32 -4.76 16.15
C ASN A 20 -0.92 -4.08 14.92
N SER A 21 -1.91 -3.21 15.14
CA SER A 21 -2.69 -2.53 14.12
C SER A 21 -2.75 -1.04 14.42
N LEU A 22 -2.46 -0.24 13.40
CA LEU A 22 -2.55 1.21 13.43
C LEU A 22 -3.59 1.64 12.38
N SER A 23 -4.62 2.35 12.83
CA SER A 23 -5.67 2.85 11.94
C SER A 23 -5.80 4.36 12.03
N PHE A 24 -5.76 5.01 10.86
CA PHE A 24 -6.08 6.42 10.67
C PHE A 24 -7.42 6.52 9.98
N ASN A 25 -8.34 7.32 10.54
CA ASN A 25 -9.66 7.54 9.97
C ASN A 25 -9.94 9.04 9.88
N VAL A 26 -10.20 9.52 8.66
CA VAL A 26 -10.46 10.94 8.36
C VAL A 26 -9.34 11.84 8.92
N ILE A 27 -8.10 11.59 8.51
CA ILE A 27 -6.95 12.37 8.94
C ILE A 27 -6.40 13.17 7.75
N SER A 28 -6.26 14.48 7.93
CA SER A 28 -5.41 15.31 7.08
C SER A 28 -4.02 15.39 7.68
N TRP A 29 -3.08 14.65 7.09
CA TRP A 29 -1.72 14.53 7.58
C TRP A 29 -1.05 15.91 7.67
N GLU A 30 -1.17 16.75 6.64
CA GLU A 30 -0.58 18.10 6.59
C GLU A 30 -1.02 18.96 7.76
N SER A 31 -2.29 18.85 8.16
CA SER A 31 -2.89 19.64 9.24
C SER A 31 -2.44 19.21 10.64
N LEU A 32 -1.78 18.05 10.76
CA LEU A 32 -1.30 17.58 12.06
C LEU A 32 -0.14 18.44 12.56
N PRO A 33 -0.13 18.80 13.86
CA PRO A 33 1.00 19.50 14.45
C PRO A 33 2.30 18.69 14.36
N PRO A 34 3.47 19.34 14.23
CA PRO A 34 4.75 18.66 14.05
C PRO A 34 5.05 17.61 15.13
N LEU A 35 4.74 17.91 16.39
CA LEU A 35 4.94 16.99 17.51
C LEU A 35 4.10 15.72 17.40
N LEU A 36 2.86 15.84 16.92
CA LEU A 36 1.97 14.70 16.73
C LEU A 36 2.42 13.85 15.53
N LYS A 37 2.82 14.48 14.41
CA LYS A 37 3.42 13.77 13.26
C LYS A 37 4.64 12.96 13.69
N ALA A 38 5.54 13.57 14.45
CA ALA A 38 6.73 12.92 14.96
C ALA A 38 6.36 11.71 15.84
N ALA A 39 5.43 11.88 16.78
CA ALA A 39 4.99 10.79 17.66
C ALA A 39 4.34 9.63 16.87
N LEU A 40 3.45 9.92 15.92
CA LEU A 40 2.82 8.89 15.07
C LEU A 40 3.86 8.17 14.20
N THR A 41 4.83 8.91 13.68
CA THR A 41 5.93 8.36 12.90
C THR A 41 6.82 7.44 13.74
N GLU A 42 7.03 7.74 15.03
CA GLU A 42 7.72 6.82 15.94
C GLU A 42 6.91 5.53 16.20
N ILE A 43 5.58 5.59 16.28
CA ILE A 43 4.73 4.38 16.37
C ILE A 43 4.94 3.51 15.13
N CYS A 44 5.00 4.11 13.95
CA CYS A 44 5.18 3.39 12.70
C CYS A 44 6.50 2.60 12.64
N LYS A 45 7.50 2.96 13.45
CA LYS A 45 8.76 2.21 13.56
C LYS A 45 8.67 1.00 14.48
N ALA A 46 7.61 0.88 15.29
CA ALA A 46 7.50 -0.20 16.25
C ALA A 46 7.38 -1.55 15.51
N PRO A 47 8.22 -2.55 15.85
CA PRO A 47 8.22 -3.83 15.16
C PRO A 47 6.95 -4.65 15.38
N SER A 48 6.13 -4.27 16.38
CA SER A 48 4.82 -4.86 16.63
C SER A 48 3.79 -4.48 15.58
N VAL A 49 3.94 -3.34 14.90
CA VAL A 49 2.96 -2.85 13.92
C VAL A 49 3.07 -3.70 12.65
N THR A 50 2.11 -4.60 12.50
CA THR A 50 1.99 -5.51 11.35
C THR A 50 0.86 -5.12 10.41
N GLN A 51 -0.05 -4.25 10.84
CA GLN A 51 -1.16 -3.76 10.04
C GLN A 51 -1.24 -2.24 10.08
N PHE A 52 -1.42 -1.63 8.91
CA PHE A 52 -1.67 -0.21 8.76
C PHE A 52 -2.90 -0.01 7.88
N SER A 53 -3.87 0.72 8.40
CA SER A 53 -5.10 1.08 7.70
C SER A 53 -5.27 2.59 7.70
N ALA A 54 -5.45 3.20 6.55
CA ALA A 54 -5.66 4.64 6.43
C ALA A 54 -6.91 4.88 5.59
N ASN A 55 -8.00 5.27 6.26
CA ASN A 55 -9.31 5.50 5.67
C ASN A 55 -9.60 7.00 5.58
N HIS A 56 -10.01 7.49 4.40
CA HIS A 56 -10.13 8.92 4.11
C HIS A 56 -8.87 9.68 4.55
N PHE A 57 -7.69 9.14 4.19
CA PHE A 57 -6.40 9.69 4.57
C PHE A 57 -5.94 10.71 3.53
N TYR A 58 -5.84 11.98 3.94
CA TYR A 58 -5.35 13.06 3.10
C TYR A 58 -3.87 13.27 3.39
N ILE A 59 -3.04 12.95 2.41
CA ILE A 59 -1.63 13.28 2.37
C ILE A 59 -1.31 13.75 0.96
N SER A 60 -0.62 14.87 0.87
CA SER A 60 -0.49 15.68 -0.34
C SER A 60 0.66 15.24 -1.23
N ILE A 61 1.63 14.53 -0.65
CA ILE A 61 2.86 14.14 -1.34
C ILE A 61 3.10 12.64 -1.11
N PHE A 62 3.25 11.88 -2.20
CA PHE A 62 3.61 10.45 -2.15
C PHE A 62 4.87 10.22 -1.31
N ALA A 63 5.83 11.13 -1.39
CA ALA A 63 7.09 11.12 -0.65
C ALA A 63 6.87 10.88 0.85
N GLU A 64 5.91 11.59 1.42
CA GLU A 64 5.63 11.51 2.85
C GLU A 64 4.97 10.17 3.20
N LEU A 65 4.05 9.69 2.36
CA LEU A 65 3.44 8.37 2.55
C LEU A 65 4.50 7.26 2.44
N ALA A 66 5.36 7.33 1.43
CA ALA A 66 6.41 6.35 1.23
C ALA A 66 7.44 6.38 2.37
N SER A 67 7.80 7.57 2.83
CA SER A 67 8.64 7.76 4.02
C SER A 67 7.99 7.18 5.28
N LEU A 68 6.67 7.28 5.42
CA LEU A 68 5.94 6.67 6.54
C LEU A 68 5.94 5.14 6.44
N LEU A 69 5.60 4.59 5.27
CA LEU A 69 5.53 3.16 5.02
C LEU A 69 6.91 2.50 5.17
N SER A 70 7.98 3.10 4.64
CA SER A 70 9.35 2.57 4.75
C SER A 70 9.84 2.39 6.19
N ARG A 71 9.23 3.09 7.16
CA ARG A 71 9.52 2.94 8.59
C ARG A 71 8.86 1.71 9.21
N MET A 72 7.79 1.19 8.60
CA MET A 72 7.00 0.05 9.07
C MET A 72 7.59 -1.29 8.60
N LYS A 73 8.79 -1.62 9.08
CA LYS A 73 9.54 -2.80 8.60
C LYS A 73 8.85 -4.16 8.79
N SER A 74 7.93 -4.26 9.73
CA SER A 74 7.16 -5.47 10.05
C SER A 74 5.77 -5.49 9.41
N LEU A 75 5.44 -4.51 8.59
CA LEU A 75 4.12 -4.37 7.99
C LEU A 75 3.82 -5.56 7.06
N LYS A 76 2.64 -6.16 7.25
CA LYS A 76 2.12 -7.29 6.47
C LYS A 76 0.82 -6.95 5.77
N ILE A 77 -0.02 -6.11 6.40
CA ILE A 77 -1.33 -5.73 5.89
C ILE A 77 -1.34 -4.22 5.68
N LEU A 78 -1.57 -3.80 4.44
CA LEU A 78 -1.70 -2.39 4.07
C LEU A 78 -3.10 -2.15 3.49
N ASP A 79 -3.86 -1.25 4.09
CA ASP A 79 -5.21 -0.91 3.68
C ASP A 79 -5.35 0.61 3.50
N LEU A 80 -5.51 1.07 2.26
CA LEU A 80 -5.48 2.49 1.91
C LEU A 80 -6.74 2.90 1.15
N ASP A 81 -7.52 3.78 1.78
CA ASP A 81 -8.55 4.60 1.16
C ASP A 81 -8.12 6.07 1.20
N MET A 82 -7.59 6.53 0.07
CA MET A 82 -7.03 7.86 -0.06
C MET A 82 -7.87 8.73 -0.97
N ILE A 83 -8.16 9.93 -0.48
CA ILE A 83 -8.85 10.96 -1.25
C ILE A 83 -7.77 11.95 -1.68
N HIS A 84 -7.48 11.98 -2.98
CA HIS A 84 -6.42 12.84 -3.47
C HIS A 84 -6.77 13.56 -4.76
N TYR A 85 -6.29 14.80 -4.87
CA TYR A 85 -6.65 15.72 -5.95
C TYR A 85 -5.50 16.00 -6.94
N ASN A 86 -4.22 15.78 -6.60
CA ASN A 86 -3.09 16.04 -7.50
C ASN A 86 -1.86 15.18 -7.14
N TRP A 87 -1.90 13.89 -7.48
CA TRP A 87 -0.80 12.96 -7.24
C TRP A 87 0.32 13.14 -8.26
N GLU A 88 0.99 14.28 -8.26
CA GLU A 88 2.21 14.40 -9.06
C GLU A 88 3.28 13.54 -8.38
N MET A 89 3.72 12.49 -9.09
CA MET A 89 4.84 11.67 -8.64
C MET A 89 6.12 12.42 -9.02
N PRO A 90 6.80 13.12 -8.08
CA PRO A 90 8.10 13.67 -8.38
C PRO A 90 9.04 12.52 -8.79
N ASN A 91 10.05 12.80 -9.61
CA ASN A 91 11.09 11.84 -9.92
C ASN A 91 11.92 11.60 -8.64
N PHE A 92 11.41 10.71 -7.78
CA PHE A 92 11.92 10.40 -6.44
C PHE A 92 13.42 10.14 -6.36
N LEU A 93 13.98 9.57 -7.43
CA LEU A 93 15.39 9.21 -7.51
C LEU A 93 16.32 10.41 -7.76
N SER A 94 15.85 11.50 -8.38
CA SER A 94 16.72 12.64 -8.69
C SER A 94 16.82 13.67 -7.57
N GLU A 95 15.77 13.81 -6.74
CA GLU A 95 15.64 14.99 -5.88
C GLU A 95 16.14 14.77 -4.45
N LEU A 96 16.18 13.50 -3.98
CA LEU A 96 16.50 13.22 -2.59
C LEU A 96 18.01 13.24 -2.28
N GLY A 97 18.90 13.20 -3.28
CA GLY A 97 20.36 13.23 -3.06
C GLY A 97 20.85 12.16 -2.08
N ILE A 98 20.05 11.11 -1.86
CA ILE A 98 20.34 10.03 -0.93
C ILE A 98 21.31 9.09 -1.64
N GLU A 99 22.51 8.98 -1.07
CA GLU A 99 23.52 8.00 -1.45
C GLU A 99 22.86 6.62 -1.56
N GLU A 100 23.00 5.98 -2.72
CA GLU A 100 22.32 4.73 -3.09
C GLU A 100 22.55 3.59 -2.07
N ASP A 101 23.66 3.64 -1.33
CA ASP A 101 24.04 2.72 -0.25
C ASP A 101 23.25 2.90 1.06
N SER A 102 22.50 3.99 1.20
CA SER A 102 21.60 4.26 2.33
C SER A 102 20.12 4.05 1.98
N LEU A 103 19.81 3.76 0.70
CA LEU A 103 18.47 3.37 0.30
C LEU A 103 18.16 2.01 0.95
N PRO A 104 17.06 1.89 1.73
CA PRO A 104 16.78 0.69 2.47
C PRO A 104 16.65 -0.50 1.51
N PRO A 105 17.57 -1.48 1.55
CA PRO A 105 17.51 -2.65 0.69
C PRO A 105 16.58 -3.65 1.37
N ARG A 106 15.28 -3.42 1.31
CA ARG A 106 14.21 -4.38 1.61
C ARG A 106 12.87 -3.72 1.30
N SER A 107 12.32 -4.03 0.15
CA SER A 107 10.91 -3.82 -0.08
C SER A 107 10.13 -4.57 1.00
N ILE A 108 9.23 -3.88 1.71
CA ILE A 108 8.41 -4.49 2.75
C ILE A 108 7.59 -5.60 2.11
N GLN A 109 7.63 -6.81 2.69
CA GLN A 109 6.86 -7.94 2.18
C GLN A 109 5.44 -7.87 2.72
N LEU A 110 4.51 -7.43 1.88
CA LEU A 110 3.09 -7.42 2.20
C LEU A 110 2.47 -8.79 1.94
N ASP A 111 1.70 -9.28 2.90
CA ASP A 111 0.81 -10.44 2.75
C ASP A 111 -0.53 -10.01 2.13
N GLU A 112 -1.02 -8.82 2.51
CA GLU A 112 -2.32 -8.29 2.09
C GLU A 112 -2.24 -6.81 1.74
N LEU A 113 -2.86 -6.44 0.62
CA LEU A 113 -2.93 -5.08 0.12
C LEU A 113 -4.38 -4.77 -0.25
N ARG A 114 -4.95 -3.73 0.35
CA ARG A 114 -6.28 -3.23 0.02
C ARG A 114 -6.17 -1.79 -0.48
N LEU A 115 -6.64 -1.56 -1.70
CA LEU A 115 -6.57 -0.26 -2.36
C LEU A 115 -7.94 0.16 -2.86
N TYR A 116 -8.52 1.20 -2.27
CA TYR A 116 -9.80 1.74 -2.74
C TYR A 116 -9.65 2.58 -4.01
N ASN A 117 -8.46 3.13 -4.24
CA ASN A 117 -8.11 3.88 -5.45
C ASN A 117 -6.74 3.43 -5.99
N ALA A 118 -6.72 2.24 -6.62
CA ALA A 118 -5.50 1.56 -7.03
C ALA A 118 -4.66 2.34 -8.06
N ARG A 119 -5.31 3.14 -8.93
CA ARG A 119 -4.67 3.83 -10.06
C ARG A 119 -3.45 4.65 -9.64
N HIS A 120 -3.52 5.35 -8.51
CA HIS A 120 -2.40 6.20 -8.05
C HIS A 120 -1.20 5.41 -7.55
N PHE A 121 -1.41 4.18 -7.09
CA PHE A 121 -0.32 3.33 -6.63
C PHE A 121 0.33 2.54 -7.76
N MET A 122 -0.35 2.36 -8.88
CA MET A 122 0.17 1.59 -10.02
C MET A 122 1.46 2.18 -10.58
N ASP A 123 1.49 3.50 -10.77
CA ASP A 123 2.68 4.19 -11.25
C ASP A 123 3.89 3.96 -10.33
N CYS A 124 3.64 3.79 -9.02
CA CYS A 124 4.68 3.55 -8.05
C CYS A 124 5.17 2.09 -8.07
N PHE A 125 4.24 1.13 -8.14
CA PHE A 125 4.60 -0.29 -8.24
C PHE A 125 5.32 -0.61 -9.55
N GLN A 126 4.96 0.05 -10.65
CA GLN A 126 5.60 -0.16 -11.96
C GLN A 126 7.01 0.40 -12.07
N ARG A 127 7.33 1.48 -11.33
CA ARG A 127 8.63 2.16 -11.40
C ARG A 127 9.69 1.59 -10.45
N ASP A 128 9.40 0.48 -9.78
CA ASP A 128 10.22 -0.08 -8.68
C ASP A 128 10.56 0.95 -7.58
N SER A 129 9.85 2.10 -7.54
CA SER A 129 10.06 3.19 -6.57
C SER A 129 9.24 2.99 -5.30
N CYS A 130 8.45 1.92 -5.25
CA CYS A 130 7.56 1.66 -4.12
C CYS A 130 8.34 1.12 -2.92
N PRO A 131 8.14 1.68 -1.71
CA PRO A 131 8.76 1.14 -0.50
C PRO A 131 8.23 -0.26 -0.14
N THR A 132 7.10 -0.66 -0.71
CA THR A 132 6.46 -1.96 -0.49
C THR A 132 6.61 -2.86 -1.70
N GLY A 133 7.09 -4.08 -1.46
CA GLY A 133 7.26 -5.10 -2.48
C GLY A 133 6.02 -5.95 -2.59
N VAL A 134 5.52 -6.11 -3.82
CA VAL A 134 4.25 -6.82 -4.08
C VAL A 134 4.46 -8.22 -4.65
N ARG A 135 5.72 -8.67 -4.77
CA ARG A 135 6.09 -9.97 -5.37
C ARG A 135 5.57 -11.19 -4.60
N ASN A 136 5.27 -11.04 -3.31
CA ASN A 136 4.80 -12.11 -2.43
C ASN A 136 3.37 -11.86 -1.91
N LEU A 137 2.62 -10.98 -2.58
CA LEU A 137 1.29 -10.58 -2.14
C LEU A 137 0.33 -11.76 -2.23
N LYS A 138 -0.29 -12.15 -1.11
CA LYS A 138 -1.23 -13.29 -1.07
C LYS A 138 -2.65 -12.85 -1.39
N SER A 139 -3.06 -11.71 -0.85
CA SER A 139 -4.41 -11.19 -0.98
C SER A 139 -4.41 -9.75 -1.47
N LEU A 140 -5.26 -9.47 -2.45
CA LEU A 140 -5.45 -8.16 -3.03
C LEU A 140 -6.93 -7.77 -2.93
N GLY A 141 -7.21 -6.71 -2.19
CA GLY A 141 -8.51 -6.06 -2.11
C GLY A 141 -8.53 -4.79 -2.94
N MET A 142 -9.57 -4.57 -3.72
CA MET A 142 -9.72 -3.34 -4.50
C MET A 142 -11.19 -3.01 -4.70
N ARG A 143 -11.50 -1.73 -4.91
CA ARG A 143 -12.86 -1.35 -5.31
C ARG A 143 -13.13 -1.84 -6.75
N SER A 144 -14.37 -2.19 -7.04
CA SER A 144 -14.88 -2.81 -8.27
C SER A 144 -14.49 -2.16 -9.62
N GLN A 145 -13.89 -0.98 -9.62
CA GLN A 145 -13.47 -0.25 -10.82
C GLN A 145 -12.01 -0.50 -11.22
N ALA A 146 -11.39 -1.55 -10.70
CA ALA A 146 -10.03 -1.86 -11.07
C ALA A 146 -9.90 -2.19 -12.55
N ASP A 147 -8.95 -1.52 -13.21
CA ASP A 147 -8.62 -1.81 -14.59
C ASP A 147 -7.80 -3.10 -14.71
N MET A 148 -7.85 -3.71 -15.90
CA MET A 148 -7.10 -4.93 -16.19
C MET A 148 -5.59 -4.73 -16.02
N ALA A 149 -5.08 -3.51 -16.25
CA ALA A 149 -3.67 -3.19 -16.07
C ALA A 149 -3.23 -3.32 -14.60
N THR A 150 -4.07 -2.89 -13.67
CA THR A 150 -3.88 -3.08 -12.22
C THR A 150 -3.74 -4.55 -11.89
N LEU A 151 -4.68 -5.37 -12.36
CA LEU A 151 -4.69 -6.81 -12.10
C LEU A 151 -3.48 -7.53 -12.71
N GLN A 152 -3.04 -7.11 -13.91
CA GLN A 152 -1.84 -7.66 -14.54
C GLN A 152 -0.56 -7.41 -13.74
N CYS A 153 -0.44 -6.26 -13.08
CA CYS A 153 0.73 -5.92 -12.28
C CYS A 153 0.90 -6.84 -11.06
N PHE A 154 -0.20 -7.22 -10.41
CA PHE A 154 -0.17 -8.08 -9.21
C PHE A 154 -0.34 -9.57 -9.52
N GLY A 155 -0.89 -9.87 -10.69
CA GLY A 155 -1.55 -11.14 -10.94
C GLY A 155 -0.65 -12.37 -10.84
N THR A 156 0.66 -12.25 -11.05
CA THR A 156 1.58 -13.39 -10.98
C THR A 156 1.76 -13.98 -9.58
N SER A 157 1.36 -13.27 -8.52
CA SER A 157 1.63 -13.68 -7.12
C SER A 157 0.40 -13.85 -6.24
N ILE A 158 -0.74 -13.26 -6.61
CA ILE A 158 -1.95 -13.24 -5.77
C ILE A 158 -2.69 -14.58 -5.76
N ARG A 159 -3.20 -14.95 -4.58
CA ARG A 159 -4.05 -16.14 -4.37
C ARG A 159 -5.51 -15.78 -4.16
N GLU A 160 -5.74 -14.60 -3.59
CA GLU A 160 -7.07 -14.12 -3.25
C GLU A 160 -7.28 -12.72 -3.84
N LEU A 161 -8.42 -12.54 -4.51
CA LEU A 161 -8.86 -11.25 -5.05
C LEU A 161 -10.23 -10.92 -4.46
N THR A 162 -10.30 -9.77 -3.78
CA THR A 162 -11.52 -9.21 -3.21
C THR A 162 -11.89 -7.93 -3.94
N LEU A 163 -13.11 -7.87 -4.47
CA LEU A 163 -13.64 -6.72 -5.20
C LEU A 163 -14.80 -6.10 -4.41
N ASP A 164 -14.58 -4.93 -3.83
CA ASP A 164 -15.55 -4.21 -3.00
C ASP A 164 -16.41 -3.24 -3.82
N GLY A 165 -17.69 -3.11 -3.49
CA GLY A 165 -18.56 -2.06 -4.06
C GLY A 165 -19.34 -2.44 -5.33
N TYR A 166 -19.49 -3.72 -5.68
CA TYR A 166 -20.56 -4.15 -6.56
C TYR A 166 -21.84 -4.40 -5.76
N PRO A 167 -22.98 -3.75 -6.07
CA PRO A 167 -24.26 -4.33 -5.70
C PRO A 167 -24.32 -5.70 -6.39
N VAL A 168 -24.60 -6.75 -5.60
CA VAL A 168 -24.57 -8.15 -6.01
C VAL A 168 -25.61 -8.40 -7.12
N ASN A 169 -25.23 -8.14 -8.37
CA ASN A 169 -25.90 -8.69 -9.53
C ASN A 169 -25.17 -9.98 -9.90
N GLN A 170 -25.92 -11.09 -9.99
CA GLN A 170 -25.43 -12.47 -10.12
C GLN A 170 -24.42 -12.71 -11.27
N ALA A 171 -24.36 -11.83 -12.27
CA ALA A 171 -23.39 -11.88 -13.37
C ALA A 171 -21.91 -11.79 -12.92
N VAL A 172 -21.62 -11.20 -11.76
CA VAL A 172 -20.23 -11.00 -11.29
C VAL A 172 -19.61 -12.28 -10.69
N HIS A 173 -20.44 -13.22 -10.20
CA HIS A 173 -19.94 -14.53 -9.76
C HIS A 173 -19.33 -15.32 -10.94
N ALA A 174 -19.88 -15.14 -12.15
CA ALA A 174 -19.34 -15.73 -13.37
C ALA A 174 -18.01 -15.08 -13.77
N LEU A 175 -17.84 -13.76 -13.60
CA LEU A 175 -16.57 -13.08 -13.85
C LEU A 175 -15.49 -13.46 -12.85
N LYS A 176 -15.81 -13.64 -11.56
CA LYS A 176 -14.86 -14.12 -10.54
C LYS A 176 -14.30 -15.50 -10.90
N LEU A 177 -15.15 -16.39 -11.42
CA LEU A 177 -14.75 -17.73 -11.88
C LEU A 177 -14.00 -17.70 -13.23
N GLN A 178 -14.44 -16.86 -14.18
CA GLN A 178 -13.73 -16.67 -15.44
C GLN A 178 -12.34 -16.06 -15.23
N PHE A 179 -12.19 -15.13 -14.29
CA PHE A 179 -10.91 -14.52 -13.96
C PHE A 179 -9.92 -15.57 -13.45
N ILE A 180 -10.33 -16.46 -12.54
CA ILE A 180 -9.50 -17.59 -12.08
C ILE A 180 -9.11 -18.49 -13.25
N SER A 181 -10.07 -18.86 -14.13
CA SER A 181 -9.79 -19.75 -15.28
C SER A 181 -8.92 -19.12 -16.38
N HIS A 182 -9.06 -17.81 -16.62
CA HIS A 182 -8.28 -17.09 -17.61
C HIS A 182 -6.88 -16.83 -17.07
N PHE A 183 -6.74 -16.53 -15.78
CA PHE A 183 -5.43 -16.37 -15.14
C PHE A 183 -4.59 -17.65 -15.23
N GLU A 184 -5.20 -18.82 -14.99
CA GLU A 184 -4.55 -20.12 -15.20
C GLU A 184 -4.14 -20.34 -16.67
N SER A 185 -4.99 -19.92 -17.63
CA SER A 185 -4.73 -20.07 -19.06
C SER A 185 -3.64 -19.11 -19.59
N THR A 186 -3.62 -17.86 -19.12
CA THR A 186 -2.63 -16.84 -19.53
C THR A 186 -1.28 -17.11 -18.87
N LEU A 187 -1.23 -17.62 -17.64
CA LEU A 187 0.01 -18.12 -17.03
C LEU A 187 0.62 -19.26 -17.84
N HIS A 188 -0.20 -20.16 -18.39
CA HIS A 188 0.27 -21.26 -19.25
C HIS A 188 0.88 -20.75 -20.57
N CYS A 189 0.36 -19.65 -21.14
CA CYS A 189 0.96 -18.99 -22.31
C CYS A 189 2.26 -18.24 -22.00
N PHE A 190 2.35 -17.55 -20.85
CA PHE A 190 3.58 -16.85 -20.47
C PHE A 190 4.73 -17.81 -20.12
N TYR A 191 4.44 -18.95 -19.49
CA TYR A 191 5.45 -20.00 -19.27
C TYR A 191 5.97 -20.62 -20.59
N PHE A 192 5.13 -20.69 -21.64
CA PHE A 192 5.55 -21.18 -22.95
C PHE A 192 6.43 -20.17 -23.71
N CYS A 193 6.07 -18.87 -23.70
CA CYS A 193 6.86 -17.85 -24.39
C CYS A 193 8.22 -17.55 -23.75
N SER A 194 8.37 -17.72 -22.43
CA SER A 194 9.66 -17.54 -21.76
C SER A 194 10.64 -18.71 -21.95
N PHE A 195 10.17 -19.87 -22.43
CA PHE A 195 11.04 -21.03 -22.72
C PHE A 195 11.53 -21.07 -24.19
N GLU A 196 10.82 -20.43 -25.12
CA GLU A 196 11.22 -20.35 -26.54
C GLU A 196 12.22 -19.22 -26.87
N SER A 197 12.54 -18.34 -25.92
CA SER A 197 13.48 -17.22 -26.13
C SER A 197 14.89 -17.48 -25.59
N ALA A 198 15.19 -18.70 -25.13
CA ALA A 198 16.49 -19.09 -24.58
C ALA A 198 17.08 -20.32 -25.29
N SER A 199 17.06 -20.33 -26.62
CA SER A 199 17.72 -21.33 -27.47
C SER A 199 18.46 -20.67 -28.61
#